data_AF-A0A3A5L281-F1
#
_entry.id   AF-A0A3A5L281-F1
#
_cell.length_a   1.000
_cell.length_b   1.000
_cell.length_c   1.000
_cell.angle_alpha   90.00
_cell.angle_beta   90.00
_cell.angle_gamma   90.00
#
_symmetry.space_group_name_H-M   'P 1'
#
loop_
_entity.id
_entity.type
_entity.pdbx_description
1 polymer ?
#
loop_
_entity_poly.entity_id
_entity_poly.type
_entity_poly.pdbx_seq_one_letter_code
_entity_poly.pdbx_strand_id
1 'polypeptide(L)' 'MDEFYFSVNIDANRTLCLAPLTDRRLAMAGQELADTSGYFLFEQHGEGDFAKVEILAHVVSEDAVSRLRSQFNMS' A
#
# COMPACT_ATOMS: atom_id res chain seq x y z
N MET A 1 -0.58 -12.06 13.95
CA MET A 1 -1.26 -11.74 12.68
C MET A 1 -0.16 -11.29 11.76
N ASP A 2 0.14 -12.09 10.75
CA ASP A 2 1.16 -11.74 9.74
C ASP A 2 0.67 -10.48 9.02
N GLU A 3 1.36 -9.37 9.26
CA GLU A 3 1.19 -8.16 8.47
C GLU A 3 1.69 -8.48 7.07
N PHE A 4 0.77 -8.87 6.18
CA PHE A 4 1.13 -9.14 4.80
C PHE A 4 1.58 -7.82 4.16
N TYR A 5 2.89 -7.70 3.95
CA TYR A 5 3.50 -6.62 3.18
C TYR A 5 3.89 -7.19 1.83
N PHE A 6 3.08 -6.89 0.81
CA PHE A 6 3.41 -7.23 -0.57
C PHE A 6 3.83 -5.98 -1.32
N SER A 7 4.86 -6.09 -2.13
CA SER A 7 5.26 -5.01 -3.01
C SER A 7 5.71 -5.51 -4.38
N VAL A 8 5.58 -4.64 -5.37
CA VAL A 8 6.10 -4.84 -6.71
C VAL A 8 6.60 -3.52 -7.26
N ASN A 9 7.76 -3.53 -7.91
CA ASN A 9 8.26 -2.36 -8.60
C ASN A 9 7.50 -2.20 -9.91
N ILE A 10 6.84 -1.06 -10.09
CA ILE A 10 6.20 -0.69 -11.36
C ILE A 10 7.23 -0.04 -12.27
N ASP A 11 8.05 0.86 -11.72
CA ASP A 11 9.05 1.63 -12.46
C ASP A 11 10.29 1.90 -11.61
N ALA A 12 11.34 2.45 -12.21
CA ALA A 12 12.61 2.79 -11.55
C ALA A 12 12.48 3.72 -10.31
N ASN A 13 11.33 4.37 -10.12
CA ASN A 13 11.07 5.24 -8.98
C ASN A 13 9.66 5.06 -8.39
N ARG A 14 8.98 3.96 -8.72
CA ARG A 14 7.61 3.67 -8.25
C ARG A 14 7.47 2.22 -7.81
N THR A 15 7.02 2.04 -6.58
CA THR A 15 6.75 0.73 -6.01
C THR A 15 5.29 0.68 -5.58
N LEU A 16 4.55 -0.28 -6.10
CA LEU A 16 3.20 -0.56 -5.68
C LEU A 16 3.26 -1.45 -4.44
N CYS A 17 2.64 -1.01 -3.37
CA CYS A 17 2.60 -1.70 -2.09
C CYS A 17 1.16 -2.05 -1.75
N LEU A 18 0.99 -3.23 -1.16
CA LEU A 18 -0.25 -3.72 -0.61
C LEU A 18 0.03 -4.16 0.83
N ALA A 19 -0.36 -3.30 1.77
CA ALA A 19 -0.05 -3.48 3.18
C ALA A 19 -1.03 -2.69 4.05
N PRO A 20 -1.17 -3.05 5.34
CA PRO A 20 -1.82 -2.16 6.29
C PRO A 20 -1.05 -0.84 6.39
N LEU A 21 -1.79 0.28 6.37
CA LEU A 21 -1.20 1.60 6.60
C LEU A 21 -1.16 1.87 8.09
N THR A 22 0.00 2.29 8.57
CA THR A 22 0.14 2.90 9.90
C THR A 22 -0.17 4.39 9.81
N ASP A 23 -0.63 5.01 10.90
CA ASP A 23 -0.95 6.44 10.99
C ASP A 23 0.13 7.35 10.37
N ARG A 24 1.41 6.95 10.50
CA ARG A 24 2.54 7.69 9.94
C ARG A 24 2.51 7.75 8.41
N ARG A 25 2.19 6.64 7.72
CA ARG A 25 2.10 6.62 6.26
C ARG A 25 0.84 7.35 5.76
N LEU A 26 -0.25 7.28 6.52
CA LEU A 26 -1.48 8.01 6.24
C LEU A 26 -1.23 9.53 6.25
N ALA A 27 -0.52 10.02 7.27
CA ALA A 27 -0.14 11.43 7.39
C ALA A 27 0.76 11.89 6.21
N MET A 28 1.59 10.98 5.66
CA MET A 28 2.41 11.27 4.48
C MET A 28 1.61 11.31 3.18
N ALA A 29 0.50 10.56 3.09
CA ALA A 29 -0.40 10.61 1.94
C ALA A 29 -1.26 11.88 1.91
N GLY A 30 -1.43 12.55 3.07
CA GLY A 30 -2.20 13.79 3.17
C GLY A 30 -3.69 13.62 2.90
N GLN A 31 -4.21 12.39 2.94
CA GLN A 31 -5.63 12.08 2.80
C GLN A 31 -6.24 11.77 4.17
N GLU A 32 -7.37 12.41 4.47
CA GLU A 32 -8.23 12.00 5.58
C GLU A 32 -8.99 10.74 5.18
N LEU A 33 -8.56 9.59 5.72
CA LEU A 33 -9.28 8.33 5.59
C LEU A 33 -10.17 8.14 6.82
N ALA A 34 -11.46 7.92 6.58
CA ALA A 34 -12.45 7.67 7.64
C ALA A 34 -12.21 6.32 8.34
N ASP A 35 -11.58 5.36 7.66
CA ASP A 35 -11.24 4.05 8.19
C ASP A 35 -9.80 3.70 7.79
N THR A 36 -8.94 3.48 8.79
CA THR A 36 -7.54 3.06 8.62
C THR A 36 -7.35 1.56 8.82
N SER A 37 -8.45 0.84 9.07
CA SER A 37 -8.45 -0.58 9.36
C SER A 37 -8.34 -1.40 8.07
N GLY A 38 -7.46 -2.40 8.03
CA GLY A 38 -7.34 -3.31 6.89
C GLY A 38 -6.14 -3.02 5.99
N TYR A 39 -6.23 -3.40 4.72
CA TYR A 39 -5.13 -3.29 3.76
C TYR A 39 -5.34 -2.11 2.84
N PHE A 40 -4.26 -1.52 2.35
CA PHE A 40 -4.32 -0.44 1.37
C PHE A 40 -3.40 -0.76 0.22
N LEU A 41 -3.90 -0.48 -0.97
CA LEU A 41 -3.10 -0.43 -2.18
C LEU A 41 -2.62 1.00 -2.34
N PHE A 42 -1.31 1.20 -2.29
CA PHE A 42 -0.70 2.52 -2.43
C PHE A 42 0.58 2.45 -3.26
N GLU A 43 0.86 3.54 -3.97
CA GLU A 43 2.11 3.74 -4.68
C GLU A 43 3.08 4.52 -3.79
N GLN A 44 4.30 4.02 -3.71
CA GLN A 44 5.42 4.72 -3.11
C GLN A 44 6.31 5.27 -4.23
N HIS A 45 6.52 6.58 -4.21
CA HIS A 45 7.37 7.28 -5.17
C HIS A 45 8.67 7.71 -4.49
N GLY A 46 9.79 7.20 -4.98
CA GLY A 46 11.11 7.41 -4.39
C GLY A 46 11.46 6.47 -3.24
N GLU A 47 12.66 6.65 -2.68
CA GLU A 47 13.23 5.81 -1.63
C GLU A 47 13.48 6.60 -0.33
N GLY A 48 13.44 5.91 0.81
CA GLY A 48 13.74 6.48 2.13
C GLY A 48 12.63 7.34 2.75
N ASP A 49 13.00 8.16 3.74
CA ASP A 49 12.08 8.97 4.55
C ASP A 49 11.33 10.07 3.78
N PHE A 50 11.75 10.38 2.55
CA PHE A 50 11.11 11.39 1.70
C PHE A 50 10.21 10.77 0.61
N ALA A 51 10.02 9.46 0.62
CA ALA A 51 9.18 8.80 -0.34
C ALA A 51 7.72 9.27 -0.20
N LYS A 52 7.12 9.70 -1.31
CA LYS A 52 5.71 10.11 -1.34
C LYS A 52 4.84 8.85 -1.39
N VAL A 53 3.82 8.79 -0.56
CA VAL A 53 2.82 7.71 -0.57
C VAL A 53 1.53 8.24 -1.19
N GLU A 54 1.00 7.52 -2.17
CA GLU A 54 -0.26 7.84 -2.82
C GLU A 54 -1.21 6.64 -2.71
N ILE A 55 -2.31 6.82 -1.97
CA ILE A 55 -3.24 5.73 -1.71
C ILE A 55 -4.19 5.61 -2.90
N LEU A 56 -4.17 4.44 -3.53
CA LEU A 56 -5.00 4.15 -4.70
C LEU A 56 -6.34 3.54 -4.29
N ALA A 57 -6.33 2.64 -3.31
CA ALA A 57 -7.53 1.96 -2.86
C ALA A 57 -7.41 1.42 -1.42
N HIS A 58 -8.54 1.39 -0.73
CA HIS A 58 -8.71 0.69 0.54
C HIS A 58 -9.28 -0.71 0.28
N VAL A 59 -8.61 -1.72 0.81
CA VAL A 59 -8.90 -3.15 0.61
C VAL A 59 -9.27 -3.77 1.96
N VAL A 60 -10.57 -3.94 2.18
CA VAL A 60 -11.11 -4.45 3.45
C VAL A 60 -11.19 -5.97 3.52
N SER A 61 -10.99 -6.68 2.41
CA SER A 61 -11.15 -8.15 2.34
C SER A 61 -9.83 -8.86 2.07
N GLU A 62 -9.50 -9.87 2.87
CA GLU A 62 -8.28 -10.69 2.70
C GLU A 62 -8.26 -11.43 1.35
N ASP A 63 -9.43 -11.86 0.83
CA ASP A 63 -9.54 -12.44 -0.51
C ASP A 63 -9.12 -11.43 -1.61
N ALA A 64 -9.52 -10.17 -1.46
CA ALA A 64 -9.14 -9.12 -2.39
C ALA A 64 -7.64 -8.85 -2.32
N VAL A 65 -7.02 -8.91 -1.14
CA VAL A 65 -5.56 -8.81 -0.98
C VAL A 65 -4.85 -9.93 -1.74
N SER A 66 -5.30 -11.18 -1.56
CA SER A 66 -4.73 -12.34 -2.25
C SER A 66 -4.86 -12.23 -3.78
N ARG A 67 -6.03 -11.79 -4.26
CA ARG A 67 -6.28 -11.55 -5.68
C ARG A 67 -5.39 -10.46 -6.26
N LEU A 68 -5.28 -9.31 -5.58
CA LEU A 68 -4.42 -8.21 -6.01
C LEU A 68 -2.96 -8.64 -6.05
N ARG A 69 -2.49 -9.33 -5.00
CA ARG A 69 -1.14 -9.90 -4.96
C ARG A 69 -0.89 -10.79 -6.18
N SER A 70 -1.80 -11.71 -6.47
CA SER A 70 -1.67 -12.62 -7.62
C SER A 70 -1.75 -11.88 -8.96
N GLN A 71 -2.59 -10.85 -9.07
CA GLN A 71 -2.83 -10.14 -10.32
C GLN A 71 -1.68 -9.18 -10.67
N PHE A 72 -1.08 -8.55 -9.65
CA PHE A 72 0.08 -7.67 -9.80
C PHE A 72 1.42 -8.39 -9.60
N ASN A 73 1.38 -9.71 -9.39
CA ASN A 73 2.56 -10.56 -9.18
C ASN A 73 3.49 -10.02 -8.06
N MET A 74 2.88 -9.57 -6.96
CA MET A 74 3.59 -9.01 -5.80
C MET A 74 4.21 -10.12 -4.97
N SER A 75 5.45 -9.91 -4.53
CA SER A 75 6.24 -10.90 -3.78
C SER A 75 6.10 -10.72 -2.28
#